data_AF-X0ZHQ7-F1
#
_entry.id   AF-X0ZHQ7-F1
#
_cell.length_a   1.000
_cell.length_b   1.000
_cell.length_c   1.000
_cell.angle_alpha   90.00
_cell.angle_beta   90.00
_cell.angle_gamma   90.00
#
_symmetry.space_group_name_H-M   'P 1'
#
loop_
_entity.id
_entity.type
_entity.pdbx_description
1 polymer ?
#
loop_
_entity_poly.entity_id
_entity_poly.type
_entity_poly.pdbx_seq_one_letter_code
_entity_poly.pdbx_strand_id
1 'polypeptide(L)'
;MIDNKRVVITGMGTINPLGDTLEDYYHNLIAGNSGIKKWKSIDLTEIECKLGGDLGAYDTKAALDNIREQLSEKLHKKLRKLFRTMTFSNKATTLTAIHAFLDAGLFEAETDPFRISVPVGGHNFNSKYILKNNHQFEEEP
;
A
#
# COMPACT_ATOMS: atom_id res chain seq x y z
N MET A 1 30.35 -19.58 -12.67
CA MET A 1 29.69 -18.44 -13.33
C MET A 1 28.31 -18.31 -12.71
N ILE A 2 27.94 -17.12 -12.23
CA ILE A 2 26.55 -16.87 -11.81
C ILE A 2 25.75 -16.84 -13.11
N ASP A 3 24.90 -17.85 -13.29
CA ASP A 3 23.98 -17.94 -14.43
C ASP A 3 23.01 -16.76 -14.34
N ASN A 4 23.19 -15.77 -15.22
CA ASN A 4 22.54 -14.47 -15.08
C ASN A 4 21.11 -14.56 -15.63
N LYS A 5 20.21 -15.15 -14.82
CA LYS A 5 18.81 -15.34 -15.17
C LYS A 5 18.16 -13.98 -15.44
N ARG A 6 17.41 -13.89 -16.55
CA ARG A 6 16.61 -12.71 -16.87
C ARG A 6 15.51 -12.55 -15.81
N VAL A 7 15.36 -11.33 -15.31
CA VAL A 7 14.29 -10.94 -14.40
C VAL A 7 13.30 -10.09 -15.19
N VAL A 8 12.01 -10.37 -15.01
CA VAL A 8 10.91 -9.65 -15.67
C VAL A 8 9.87 -9.23 -14.63
N ILE A 9 9.15 -8.16 -14.91
CA ILE A 9 8.00 -7.71 -14.13
C ILE A 9 6.77 -8.33 -14.77
N THR A 10 6.05 -9.16 -14.03
CA THR A 10 4.85 -9.86 -14.54
C THR A 10 3.55 -9.24 -14.03
N GLY A 11 3.61 -8.47 -12.95
CA GLY A 11 2.45 -7.71 -12.47
C GLY A 11 2.85 -6.61 -11.50
N MET A 12 2.00 -5.60 -11.39
CA MET A 12 2.21 -4.42 -10.56
C MET A 12 0.94 -4.09 -9.78
N GLY A 13 1.11 -3.36 -8.68
CA GLY A 13 0.01 -2.86 -7.88
C GLY A 13 0.42 -1.55 -7.25
N THR A 14 -0.53 -0.65 -7.05
CA THR A 14 -0.25 0.64 -6.44
C THR A 14 -1.43 1.13 -5.62
N ILE A 15 -1.13 1.79 -4.50
CA ILE A 15 -2.10 2.53 -3.71
C ILE A 15 -1.41 3.84 -3.35
N ASN A 16 -1.83 4.93 -3.98
CA ASN A 16 -1.23 6.24 -3.77
C ASN A 16 -2.25 7.37 -4.06
N PRO A 17 -1.92 8.64 -3.76
CA PRO A 17 -2.86 9.74 -3.93
C PRO A 17 -3.34 10.04 -5.36
N LEU A 18 -2.71 9.47 -6.38
CA LEU A 18 -3.14 9.55 -7.79
C LEU A 18 -4.03 8.38 -8.20
N GLY A 19 -4.18 7.34 -7.38
CA GLY A 19 -5.00 6.18 -7.70
C GLY A 19 -4.65 4.96 -6.86
N ASP A 20 -5.66 4.13 -6.59
CA ASP A 20 -5.54 2.82 -5.96
C ASP A 20 -5.67 1.66 -6.97
N THR A 21 -5.78 1.97 -8.26
CA THR A 21 -5.66 1.04 -9.37
C THR A 21 -4.53 1.48 -10.31
N LEU A 22 -3.95 0.55 -11.08
CA LEU A 22 -2.93 0.89 -12.08
C LEU A 22 -3.48 1.80 -13.17
N GLU A 23 -4.72 1.56 -13.60
CA GLU A 23 -5.40 2.34 -14.64
C GLU A 23 -5.58 3.79 -14.20
N ASP A 24 -6.18 4.01 -13.02
CA ASP A 24 -6.42 5.35 -12.49
C ASP A 24 -5.10 6.07 -12.21
N TYR A 25 -4.13 5.36 -11.61
CA TYR A 25 -2.79 5.90 -11.37
C TYR A 25 -2.14 6.36 -12.66
N TYR A 26 -2.11 5.51 -13.69
CA TYR A 26 -1.50 5.83 -14.97
C TYR A 26 -2.20 6.99 -15.67
N HIS A 27 -3.53 6.95 -15.73
CA HIS A 27 -4.33 8.01 -16.34
C HIS A 27 -4.06 9.37 -15.68
N ASN A 28 -4.11 9.42 -14.34
CA ASN A 28 -3.87 10.65 -13.59
C ASN A 28 -2.43 11.14 -13.72
N LEU A 29 -1.46 10.22 -13.73
CA LEU A 29 -0.05 10.56 -13.92
C LEU A 29 0.20 11.21 -15.29
N ILE A 30 -0.29 10.60 -16.37
CA ILE A 30 -0.11 11.11 -17.74
C ILE A 30 -0.87 12.42 -17.96
N ALA A 31 -2.02 12.60 -17.30
CA ALA A 31 -2.77 13.85 -17.32
C ALA A 31 -2.08 14.99 -16.54
N GLY A 32 -0.99 14.71 -15.79
CA GLY A 32 -0.31 15.71 -14.98
C GLY A 32 -1.08 16.10 -13.72
N ASN A 33 -2.01 15.26 -13.26
CA ASN A 33 -2.75 15.50 -12.02
C ASN A 33 -1.78 15.43 -10.83
N SER A 34 -1.98 16.30 -9.84
CA SER A 34 -1.17 16.29 -8.61
C SER A 34 -1.87 15.49 -7.52
N GLY A 35 -1.12 14.58 -6.90
CA GLY A 35 -1.54 13.87 -5.69
C GLY A 35 -1.39 14.70 -4.42
N ILE A 36 -0.74 15.87 -4.50
CA ILE A 36 -0.51 16.76 -3.36
C ILE A 36 -1.74 17.62 -3.12
N LYS A 37 -2.31 17.50 -1.93
CA LYS A 37 -3.52 18.20 -1.51
C LYS A 37 -3.48 18.55 -0.04
N LYS A 38 -4.44 19.34 0.43
CA LYS A 38 -4.61 19.58 1.86
C LYS A 38 -4.94 18.27 2.55
N TRP A 39 -4.20 17.91 3.59
CA TRP A 39 -4.50 16.71 4.38
C TRP A 39 -5.85 16.84 5.07
N LYS A 40 -6.52 15.70 5.19
CA LYS A 40 -7.80 15.50 5.86
C LYS A 40 -7.79 14.28 6.78
N SER A 41 -6.79 13.41 6.66
CA SER A 41 -6.68 12.18 7.44
C SER A 41 -6.27 12.39 8.90
N ILE A 42 -5.61 13.51 9.22
CA ILE A 42 -5.19 13.90 10.58
C ILE A 42 -5.47 15.38 10.82
N ASP A 43 -5.57 15.77 12.09
CA ASP A 43 -5.67 17.18 12.47
C ASP A 43 -4.31 17.86 12.32
N LEU A 44 -4.28 18.93 11.52
CA LEU A 44 -3.10 19.74 11.25
C LEU A 44 -3.28 21.18 11.72
N THR A 45 -4.15 21.44 12.70
CA THR A 45 -4.44 22.80 13.18
C THR A 45 -3.17 23.50 13.67
N GLU A 46 -2.37 22.79 14.46
CA GLU A 46 -1.10 23.26 15.03
C GLU A 46 0.11 23.09 14.09
N ILE A 47 -0.06 22.46 12.91
CA ILE A 47 1.04 22.22 11.97
C ILE A 47 1.10 23.33 10.92
N GLU A 48 2.28 23.91 10.69
CA GLU A 48 2.48 24.93 9.64
C GLU A 48 2.20 24.36 8.24
N CYS A 49 2.80 23.22 7.91
CA CYS A 49 2.62 22.55 6.62
C CYS A 49 1.32 21.71 6.60
N LYS A 50 0.36 22.13 5.77
CA LYS A 50 -0.97 21.49 5.66
C LYS A 50 -1.16 20.68 4.38
N LEU A 51 -0.13 20.57 3.55
CA LEU A 51 -0.17 19.96 2.22
C LEU A 51 0.65 18.67 2.17
N GLY A 52 0.20 17.69 1.38
CA GLY A 52 0.99 16.49 1.07
C GLY A 52 0.18 15.41 0.34
N GLY A 53 0.79 14.24 0.18
CA GLY A 53 0.21 13.09 -0.49
C GLY A 53 -0.77 12.32 0.38
N ASP A 54 -1.88 12.95 0.74
CA ASP A 54 -2.87 12.35 1.64
C ASP A 54 -3.75 11.32 0.91
N LEU A 55 -3.85 10.11 1.47
CA LEU A 55 -4.84 9.12 1.03
C LEU A 55 -6.25 9.42 1.57
N GLY A 56 -6.38 10.40 2.47
CA GLY A 56 -7.64 10.77 3.09
C GLY A 56 -8.20 9.63 3.95
N ALA A 57 -9.52 9.46 3.93
CA ALA A 57 -10.20 8.37 4.63
C ALA A 57 -10.21 7.07 3.80
N TYR A 58 -9.05 6.63 3.31
CA TYR A 58 -8.95 5.44 2.46
C TYR A 58 -9.48 4.19 3.18
N ASP A 59 -10.58 3.64 2.68
CA ASP A 59 -11.24 2.47 3.29
C ASP A 59 -10.64 1.17 2.75
N THR A 60 -9.58 0.72 3.44
CA THR A 60 -8.93 -0.58 3.17
C THR A 60 -9.88 -1.78 3.23
N LYS A 61 -11.00 -1.69 3.97
CA LYS A 61 -11.97 -2.79 4.06
C LYS A 61 -12.85 -2.82 2.82
N ALA A 62 -13.36 -1.66 2.40
CA ALA A 62 -14.08 -1.54 1.13
C ALA A 62 -13.20 -1.97 -0.05
N ALA A 63 -11.93 -1.55 -0.07
CA ALA A 63 -10.98 -1.97 -1.09
C ALA A 63 -10.77 -3.50 -1.14
N LEU A 64 -10.70 -4.17 0.02
CA LEU A 64 -10.63 -5.64 0.08
C LEU A 64 -11.91 -6.30 -0.43
N ASP A 65 -13.08 -5.75 -0.07
CA ASP A 65 -14.37 -6.29 -0.49
C ASP A 65 -14.58 -6.11 -2.01
N ASN A 66 -14.05 -5.04 -2.63
CA ASN A 66 -14.12 -4.78 -4.07
C ASN A 66 -13.41 -5.84 -4.92
N ILE A 67 -12.31 -6.42 -4.41
CA ILE A 67 -11.56 -7.46 -5.12
C ILE A 67 -12.04 -8.89 -4.77
N ARG A 68 -13.15 -9.02 -4.05
CA ARG A 68 -13.62 -10.33 -3.55
C ARG A 68 -13.85 -11.34 -4.67
N GLU A 69 -14.47 -10.94 -5.77
CA GLU A 69 -14.83 -11.83 -6.88
C GLU A 69 -13.59 -12.39 -7.61
N GLN A 70 -12.46 -11.69 -7.51
CA GLN A 70 -11.18 -12.09 -8.08
C GLN A 70 -10.39 -13.05 -7.17
N LEU A 71 -10.89 -13.29 -5.95
CA LEU A 71 -10.22 -14.11 -4.94
C LEU A 71 -11.04 -15.34 -4.60
N SER A 72 -10.37 -16.44 -4.25
CA SER A 72 -11.07 -17.59 -3.66
C SER A 72 -11.75 -17.22 -2.34
N GLU A 73 -12.96 -17.73 -2.11
CA GLU A 73 -13.73 -17.50 -0.87
C GLU A 73 -12.93 -17.83 0.40
N LYS A 74 -12.10 -18.87 0.34
CA LYS A 74 -11.22 -19.27 1.45
C LYS A 74 -10.16 -18.20 1.75
N LEU A 75 -9.50 -17.68 0.73
CA LEU A 75 -8.49 -16.64 0.86
C LEU A 75 -9.11 -15.33 1.36
N HIS A 76 -10.23 -14.91 0.77
CA HIS A 76 -10.94 -13.70 1.17
C HIS A 76 -11.34 -13.73 2.66
N LYS A 77 -11.88 -14.85 3.16
CA LYS A 77 -12.19 -15.03 4.59
C LYS A 77 -10.95 -14.91 5.48
N LYS A 78 -9.82 -15.48 5.07
CA LYS A 78 -8.55 -15.38 5.81
C LYS A 78 -8.04 -13.94 5.85
N LEU A 79 -8.07 -13.22 4.72
CA LEU A 79 -7.68 -11.82 4.62
C LEU A 79 -8.54 -10.93 5.53
N ARG A 80 -9.87 -11.10 5.51
CA ARG A 80 -10.76 -10.35 6.42
C ARG A 80 -10.45 -10.57 7.89
N LYS A 81 -10.00 -11.77 8.28
CA LYS A 81 -9.56 -12.05 9.66
C LYS A 81 -8.25 -11.33 9.98
N LEU A 82 -7.28 -11.37 9.07
CA LEU A 82 -5.97 -10.70 9.23
C LEU A 82 -6.12 -9.17 9.29
N PHE A 83 -6.98 -8.59 8.46
CA PHE A 83 -7.20 -7.14 8.42
C PHE A 83 -7.69 -6.58 9.77
N ARG A 84 -8.35 -7.37 10.61
CA ARG A 84 -8.81 -6.89 11.93
C ARG A 84 -7.67 -6.43 12.84
N THR A 85 -6.50 -7.05 12.72
CA THR A 85 -5.35 -6.82 13.61
C THR A 85 -4.21 -6.08 12.94
N MET A 86 -4.30 -5.80 11.64
CA MET A 86 -3.28 -5.09 10.88
C MET A 86 -3.38 -3.58 11.05
N THR A 87 -2.21 -2.92 11.11
CA THR A 87 -2.10 -1.46 10.97
C THR A 87 -2.54 -1.01 9.57
N PHE A 88 -2.85 0.28 9.41
CA PHE A 88 -3.21 0.84 8.11
C PHE A 88 -2.15 0.54 7.04
N SER A 89 -0.88 0.78 7.33
CA SER A 89 0.22 0.52 6.39
C SER A 89 0.28 -0.95 5.97
N ASN A 90 0.13 -1.89 6.91
CA ASN A 90 0.15 -3.32 6.58
C ASN A 90 -1.06 -3.74 5.72
N LYS A 91 -2.24 -3.15 5.95
CA LYS A 91 -3.42 -3.38 5.11
C LYS A 91 -3.19 -2.87 3.69
N ALA A 92 -2.73 -1.63 3.55
CA ALA A 92 -2.43 -1.03 2.26
C ALA A 92 -1.37 -1.86 1.50
N THR A 93 -0.25 -2.20 2.15
CA THR A 93 0.79 -3.05 1.53
C THR A 93 0.25 -4.41 1.11
N THR A 94 -0.60 -5.04 1.92
CA THR A 94 -1.21 -6.33 1.58
C THR A 94 -2.13 -6.21 0.38
N LEU A 95 -2.98 -5.16 0.32
CA LEU A 95 -3.83 -4.89 -0.84
C LEU A 95 -3.00 -4.67 -2.10
N THR A 96 -1.98 -3.81 -2.03
CA THR A 96 -1.08 -3.54 -3.15
C THR A 96 -0.43 -4.82 -3.67
N ALA A 97 0.04 -5.69 -2.77
CA ALA A 97 0.63 -6.97 -3.15
C ALA A 97 -0.39 -7.92 -3.80
N ILE A 98 -1.64 -7.94 -3.33
CA ILE A 98 -2.72 -8.73 -3.94
C ILE A 98 -3.04 -8.22 -5.34
N HIS A 99 -3.14 -6.90 -5.55
CA HIS A 99 -3.34 -6.33 -6.88
C HIS A 99 -2.22 -6.74 -7.84
N ALA A 100 -0.96 -6.67 -7.41
CA ALA A 100 0.18 -7.13 -8.21
C ALA A 100 0.15 -8.62 -8.53
N PHE A 101 -0.30 -9.46 -7.58
CA PHE A 101 -0.46 -10.90 -7.79
C PHE A 101 -1.61 -11.23 -8.76
N LEU A 102 -2.72 -10.48 -8.69
CA LEU A 102 -3.85 -10.60 -9.61
C LEU A 102 -3.44 -10.17 -11.02
N ASP A 103 -2.77 -9.03 -11.17
CA ASP A 103 -2.25 -8.51 -12.44
C ASP A 103 -1.28 -9.51 -13.10
N ALA A 104 -0.45 -10.20 -12.28
CA ALA A 104 0.45 -11.24 -12.74
C ALA A 104 -0.23 -12.60 -13.03
N GLY A 105 -1.52 -12.77 -12.73
CA GLY A 105 -2.23 -14.06 -12.85
C GLY A 105 -1.72 -15.16 -11.90
N LEU A 106 -1.02 -14.79 -10.82
CA LEU A 106 -0.31 -15.75 -9.96
C LEU A 106 -1.23 -16.52 -9.00
N PHE A 107 -2.48 -16.10 -8.82
CA PHE A 107 -3.44 -16.86 -8.02
C PHE A 107 -3.96 -18.12 -8.72
N GLU A 108 -3.90 -18.16 -10.05
CA GLU A 108 -4.33 -19.31 -10.87
C GLU A 108 -3.15 -20.18 -11.30
N ALA A 109 -1.93 -19.65 -11.19
CA ALA A 109 -0.71 -20.36 -11.57
C ALA A 109 -0.34 -21.45 -10.56
N GLU A 110 0.21 -22.56 -11.05
CA GLU A 110 0.89 -23.53 -10.20
C GLU A 110 2.25 -22.95 -9.77
N THR A 111 2.38 -22.65 -8.49
CA THR A 111 3.59 -22.03 -7.94
C THR A 111 4.28 -22.95 -6.94
N ASP A 112 5.60 -23.12 -7.07
CA ASP A 112 6.44 -23.78 -6.05
C ASP A 112 6.70 -22.81 -4.87
N PRO A 113 6.22 -23.10 -3.65
CA PRO A 113 6.42 -22.24 -2.49
C PRO A 113 7.89 -22.01 -2.13
N PHE A 114 8.80 -22.93 -2.49
CA PHE A 114 10.24 -22.79 -2.23
C PHE A 114 10.96 -21.91 -3.27
N ARG A 115 10.22 -21.45 -4.28
CA ARG A 115 10.71 -20.59 -5.37
C ARG A 115 10.10 -19.18 -5.32
N ILE A 116 9.29 -18.90 -4.30
CA ILE A 116 8.69 -17.58 -4.06
C ILE A 116 9.36 -16.94 -2.84
N SER A 117 9.73 -15.68 -2.97
CA SER A 117 10.15 -14.83 -1.86
C SER A 117 9.34 -13.54 -1.84
N VAL A 118 9.16 -12.97 -0.64
CA VAL A 118 8.42 -11.72 -0.46
C VAL A 118 9.34 -10.71 0.25
N PRO A 119 10.02 -9.83 -0.51
CA PRO A 119 10.74 -8.70 0.06
C PRO A 119 9.76 -7.53 0.30
N VAL A 120 9.59 -7.12 1.55
CA VAL A 120 8.79 -5.95 1.92
C VAL A 120 9.69 -4.91 2.58
N GLY A 121 9.70 -3.70 2.02
CA GLY A 121 10.39 -2.54 2.58
C GLY A 121 9.40 -1.50 3.10
N GLY A 122 9.83 -0.71 4.09
CA GLY A 122 9.05 0.38 4.64
C GLY A 122 9.96 1.40 5.33
N HIS A 123 9.36 2.45 5.90
CA HIS A 123 10.13 3.43 6.68
C HIS A 123 10.72 2.78 7.94
N ASN A 124 12.02 2.96 8.15
CA ASN A 124 12.73 2.53 9.36
C ASN A 124 12.98 3.70 10.30
N PHE A 125 11.92 4.46 10.63
CA PHE A 125 12.04 5.42 11.73
C PHE A 125 12.26 4.64 13.03
N ASN A 126 13.43 4.81 13.63
CA ASN A 126 13.75 4.22 14.92
C ASN A 126 12.75 4.75 15.97
N SER A 127 12.28 3.90 16.88
CA SER A 127 11.36 4.30 17.95
C SER A 127 11.84 5.51 18.76
N LYS A 128 13.16 5.65 18.97
CA LYS A 128 13.76 6.82 19.62
C LYS A 128 13.61 8.10 18.78
N TYR A 129 13.70 8.00 17.46
CA TYR A 129 13.47 9.13 16.56
C TYR A 129 12.00 9.56 16.63
N ILE A 130 11.06 8.61 16.54
CA ILE A 130 9.62 8.90 16.66
C ILE A 130 9.30 9.55 18.00
N LEU A 131 9.77 8.96 19.11
CA LEU A 131 9.54 9.49 20.46
C LEU A 131 10.09 10.91 20.62
N LYS A 132 11.32 11.16 20.14
CA LYS A 132 11.93 12.49 20.19
C LYS A 132 11.13 13.51 19.37
N ASN A 133 10.70 13.12 18.17
CA ASN A 133 9.91 14.01 17.32
C ASN A 133 8.58 14.35 17.97
N ASN A 134 7.93 13.38 18.64
CA ASN A 134 6.69 13.62 19.37
C ASN A 134 6.90 14.59 20.54
N HIS A 135 7.95 14.42 21.35
CA HIS A 135 8.24 15.36 22.45
C HIS A 135 8.60 16.76 21.93
N GLN A 136 9.39 16.84 20.86
CA GLN A 136 9.71 18.12 20.22
C GLN A 136 8.44 18.80 19.72
N PHE A 137 7.54 18.04 19.10
CA PHE A 137 6.25 18.54 18.61
C PHE A 137 5.34 19.08 19.75
N GLU A 138 5.41 18.49 20.95
CA GLU A 138 4.68 18.98 22.12
C GLU A 138 5.24 20.31 22.66
N GLU A 139 6.53 20.59 22.45
CA GLU A 139 7.19 21.84 22.86
C GLU A 139 7.07 22.94 21.80
N GLU A 140 7.24 22.57 20.52
CA GLU A 140 7.25 23.45 19.34
C GLU A 140 6.58 22.73 18.16
N PRO A 141 5.24 22.87 18.00
CA PRO A 141 4.49 22.22 16.93
C PRO A 141 4.72 22.80 15.52
#